data_AF-A0A8C9P0S9-F1
#
_entry.id   AF-A0A8C9P0S9-F1
#
_cell.length_a   1.000
_cell.length_b   1.000
_cell.length_c   1.000
_cell.angle_alpha   90.00
_cell.angle_beta   90.00
_cell.angle_gamma   90.00
#
_symmetry.space_group_name_H-M   'P 1'
#
loop_
_entity.id
_entity.type
_entity.pdbx_description
1 polymer ?
#
loop_
_entity_poly.entity_id
_entity_poly.type
_entity_poly.pdbx_seq_one_letter_code
_entity_poly.pdbx_strand_id
1 'polypeptide(L)'
;MSEILCQWLNQDLKLSRTVSPKAFAKAFSSGYLIGEVLHKFELQDDFSEFSESRISTARLNNFSRLEPTLHLLGVQFDQNVAHSIITEKPGAATKLLYQLYIALQKKKKSERTAVEMQSMQPLGCFRLQNMKSEAFREKKSIIPCQINLNLMWVTDMFQEKYTQMKEKLAQMHFENLERFQKLKEEQRYFSMEKQRLSRRRQNEIMAKIQAAIIQIPKPTSNRTLKALEAQKMLKKKKEAEDVANEIKKFEALIKKDLQAKESASKTSLDTADHITTDLLNTYSDDDYIKKIQKRLEEDAFAREQREKRRRRLLMDQLIAHEAQEEAYREEQLIHRLMRQSQQERRIAVQLMHVRHEKEVLWQNRIFREKQYEERRLKDFQDALDREAALAKQAKIDFEEQILREKEFHAQIAMERAKASYKKHYEICAEILDQILDLSTKVADYRMLTNNLIPHKLMHDWKELFFNGKPIYEQASTKHLPARHPAGQLVELEKRDLLDDNDYEEYKVHPDMK
;
A
#
# COMPACT_ATOMS: atom_id res chain seq x y z
N MET A 1 37.21 44.62 26.47
CA MET A 1 35.98 45.12 25.82
C MET A 1 34.76 45.06 26.75
N SER A 2 34.46 43.92 27.36
CA SER A 2 33.35 43.80 28.33
C SER A 2 33.50 44.71 29.55
N GLU A 3 34.71 44.91 30.07
CA GLU A 3 34.99 45.79 31.22
C GLU A 3 34.68 47.27 30.95
N ILE A 4 35.03 47.77 29.76
CA ILE A 4 34.76 49.15 29.34
C ILE A 4 33.25 49.39 29.22
N LEU A 5 32.52 48.42 28.65
CA LEU A 5 31.06 48.47 28.59
C LEU A 5 30.43 48.39 29.98
N CYS A 6 30.97 47.57 30.89
CA CYS A 6 30.48 47.49 32.27
C CYS A 6 30.72 48.81 33.02
N GLN A 7 31.85 49.49 32.81
CA GLN A 7 32.10 50.82 33.36
C GLN A 7 31.10 51.83 32.83
N TRP A 8 30.87 51.87 31.51
CA TRP A 8 29.86 52.76 30.90
C TRP A 8 28.44 52.51 31.46
N LEU A 9 28.00 51.26 31.53
CA LEU A 9 26.66 50.91 32.00
C LEU A 9 26.44 51.23 33.49
N ASN A 10 27.46 50.99 34.32
CA ASN A 10 27.34 51.17 35.77
C ASN A 10 27.63 52.62 36.21
N GLN A 11 28.58 53.31 35.58
CA GLN A 11 29.01 54.67 35.98
C GLN A 11 28.23 55.77 35.26
N ASP A 12 28.04 55.67 33.94
CA ASP A 12 27.43 56.74 33.15
C ASP A 12 25.90 56.63 33.10
N LEU A 13 25.36 55.41 32.99
CA LEU A 13 23.91 55.17 32.85
C LEU A 13 23.20 54.77 34.14
N LYS A 14 23.95 54.35 35.19
CA LYS A 14 23.42 53.90 36.49
C LYS A 14 22.19 52.98 36.35
N LEU A 15 22.37 51.85 35.68
CA LEU A 15 21.28 50.88 35.50
C LEU A 15 20.73 50.34 36.83
N SER A 16 19.49 49.87 36.80
CA SER A 16 18.76 49.30 37.94
C SER A 16 19.47 48.07 38.54
N ARG A 17 20.34 47.42 37.76
CA ARG A 17 21.13 46.26 38.18
C ARG A 17 22.59 46.42 37.79
N THR A 18 23.49 46.18 38.76
CA THR A 18 24.94 46.21 38.52
C THR A 18 25.38 45.04 37.63
N VAL A 19 25.99 45.33 36.49
CA VAL A 19 26.46 44.31 35.55
C VAL A 19 27.93 43.99 35.84
N SER A 20 28.24 42.71 36.03
CA SER A 20 29.62 42.22 36.15
C SER A 20 30.09 41.58 34.83
N PRO A 21 31.41 41.67 34.50
CA PRO A 21 31.93 41.15 33.24
C PRO A 21 31.78 39.63 33.09
N LYS A 22 31.74 38.89 34.22
CA LYS A 22 31.53 37.43 34.23
C LYS A 22 30.08 37.02 34.00
N ALA A 23 29.11 37.87 34.32
CA ALA A 23 27.67 37.58 34.18
C ALA A 23 27.00 38.37 33.04
N PHE A 24 27.79 38.98 32.15
CA PHE A 24 27.32 39.91 31.13
C PHE A 24 26.28 39.28 30.18
N ALA A 25 26.57 38.10 29.64
CA ALA A 25 25.64 37.41 28.72
C ALA A 25 24.29 37.09 29.38
N LYS A 26 24.31 36.69 30.65
CA LYS A 26 23.13 36.33 31.44
C LYS A 26 22.32 37.54 31.89
N ALA A 27 22.97 38.68 32.14
CA ALA A 27 22.28 39.91 32.52
C ALA A 27 21.45 40.48 31.35
N PHE A 28 21.95 40.34 30.12
CA PHE A 28 21.30 40.88 28.92
C PHE A 28 20.41 39.90 28.17
N SER A 29 20.33 38.62 28.60
CA SER A 29 19.53 37.60 27.93
C SER A 29 18.01 37.83 28.04
N SER A 30 17.57 38.63 29.02
CA SER A 30 16.17 39.04 29.17
C SER A 30 15.73 40.16 28.23
N GLY A 31 16.67 40.91 27.63
CA GLY A 31 16.38 42.10 26.83
C GLY A 31 15.93 43.33 27.65
N TYR A 32 15.54 43.16 28.91
CA TYR A 32 15.05 44.23 29.79
C TYR A 32 16.07 45.36 29.98
N LEU A 33 17.32 45.01 30.29
CA LEU A 33 18.39 46.01 30.49
C LEU A 33 18.72 46.78 29.21
N ILE A 34 18.51 46.18 28.03
CA ILE A 34 18.70 46.89 26.75
C ILE A 34 17.59 47.92 26.57
N GLY A 35 16.35 47.56 26.92
CA GLY A 35 15.21 48.48 26.95
C GLY A 35 15.42 49.63 27.94
N GLU A 36 15.98 49.35 29.12
CA GLU A 36 16.28 50.40 30.12
C GLU A 36 17.33 51.40 29.60
N VAL A 37 18.36 50.90 28.91
CA VAL A 37 19.37 51.77 28.26
C VAL A 37 18.67 52.67 27.23
N LEU A 38 17.81 52.14 26.36
CA LEU A 38 17.12 52.92 25.34
C LEU A 38 16.11 53.92 25.91
N HIS A 39 15.39 53.53 26.97
CA HIS A 39 14.48 54.42 27.69
C HIS A 39 15.22 55.62 28.30
N LYS A 40 16.41 55.41 28.87
CA LYS A 40 17.26 56.50 29.40
C LYS A 40 17.76 57.49 28.34
N PHE A 41 17.75 57.09 27.07
CA PHE A 41 18.06 57.97 25.94
C PHE A 41 16.81 58.50 25.22
N GLU A 42 15.62 58.36 25.83
CA GLU A 42 14.31 58.80 25.31
C GLU A 42 14.02 58.24 23.90
N LEU A 43 14.44 57.00 23.65
CA LEU A 43 14.21 56.32 22.37
C LEU A 43 13.09 55.29 22.44
N GLN A 44 12.56 55.03 23.63
CA GLN A 44 11.61 53.96 23.85
C GLN A 44 10.65 54.32 24.98
N ASP A 45 9.43 54.68 24.60
CA ASP A 45 8.39 55.14 25.53
C ASP A 45 7.65 53.94 26.17
N ASP A 46 7.62 52.79 25.50
CA ASP A 46 6.88 51.58 25.92
C ASP A 46 7.61 50.73 27.00
N PHE A 47 8.49 51.33 27.81
CA PHE A 47 9.28 50.58 28.80
C PHE A 47 8.43 49.89 29.88
N SER A 48 7.22 50.41 30.15
CA SER A 48 6.27 49.82 31.10
C SER A 48 5.83 48.39 30.73
N GLU A 49 5.90 48.02 29.46
CA GLU A 49 5.49 46.69 28.97
C GLU A 49 6.64 45.66 28.98
N PHE A 50 7.85 46.07 29.37
CA PHE A 50 9.01 45.20 29.46
C PHE A 50 9.01 44.41 30.76
N SER A 51 9.26 43.09 30.67
CA SER A 51 9.32 42.22 31.85
C SER A 51 10.70 41.58 32.03
N GLU A 52 11.23 41.57 33.27
CA GLU A 52 12.51 40.88 33.58
C GLU A 52 12.33 39.35 33.73
N SER A 53 11.20 38.79 33.29
CA SER A 53 10.88 37.40 33.53
C SER A 53 11.80 36.44 32.76
N ARG A 54 12.04 35.25 33.34
CA ARG A 54 12.92 34.23 32.73
C ARG A 54 12.23 33.43 31.61
N ILE A 55 10.95 33.66 31.36
CA ILE A 55 10.12 32.91 30.40
C ILE A 55 10.55 33.26 28.98
N SER A 56 10.70 32.25 28.11
CA SER A 56 11.15 32.44 26.71
C SER A 56 10.24 33.38 25.91
N THR A 57 8.93 33.31 26.11
CA THR A 57 7.94 34.17 25.44
C THR A 57 8.09 35.65 25.81
N ALA A 58 8.40 35.94 27.08
CA ALA A 58 8.66 37.29 27.54
C ALA A 58 9.97 37.87 26.99
N ARG A 59 11.04 37.05 26.93
CA ARG A 59 12.30 37.46 26.29
C ARG A 59 12.09 37.82 24.83
N LEU A 60 11.36 36.97 24.09
CA LEU A 60 11.04 37.22 22.69
C LEU A 60 10.22 38.51 22.50
N ASN A 61 9.21 38.74 23.35
CA ASN A 61 8.41 39.97 23.32
C ASN A 61 9.29 41.21 23.56
N ASN A 62 10.16 41.17 24.57
CA ASN A 62 11.11 42.25 24.83
C ASN A 62 12.01 42.51 23.61
N PHE A 63 12.58 41.47 22.97
CA PHE A 63 13.44 41.64 21.80
C PHE A 63 12.68 42.11 20.55
N SER A 64 11.42 41.70 20.33
CA SER A 64 10.60 42.21 19.22
C SER A 64 10.28 43.70 19.36
N ARG A 65 10.21 44.21 20.60
CA ARG A 65 9.98 45.64 20.86
C ARG A 65 11.23 46.49 20.71
N LEU A 66 12.41 45.90 20.92
CA LEU A 66 13.70 46.57 20.70
C LEU A 66 14.06 46.65 19.21
N GLU A 67 13.50 45.79 18.37
CA GLU A 67 13.86 45.69 16.96
C GLU A 67 13.64 47.01 16.18
N PRO A 68 12.49 47.71 16.29
CA PRO A 68 12.26 48.97 15.56
C PRO A 68 13.20 50.08 16.01
N THR A 69 13.48 50.17 17.32
CA THR A 69 14.34 51.22 17.89
C THR A 69 15.82 50.99 17.54
N LEU A 70 16.27 49.73 17.51
CA LEU A 70 17.63 49.37 17.09
C LEU A 70 17.85 49.62 15.58
N HIS A 71 16.86 49.30 14.74
CA HIS A 71 16.91 49.60 13.31
C HIS A 71 16.93 51.11 13.04
N LEU A 72 16.18 51.90 13.82
CA LEU A 72 16.21 53.37 13.73
C LEU A 72 17.61 53.94 14.01
N LEU A 73 18.35 53.33 14.95
CA LEU A 73 19.74 53.68 15.27
C LEU A 73 20.76 53.17 14.25
N GLY A 74 20.34 52.45 13.22
CA GLY A 74 21.21 51.85 12.20
C GLY A 74 22.00 50.63 12.70
N VAL A 75 21.54 49.99 13.79
CA VAL A 75 22.11 48.74 14.28
C VAL A 75 21.39 47.58 13.61
N GLN A 76 22.13 46.73 12.89
CA GLN A 76 21.57 45.53 12.25
C GLN A 76 21.20 44.51 13.32
N PHE A 77 19.90 44.32 13.54
CA PHE A 77 19.36 43.43 14.56
C PHE A 77 18.43 42.39 13.94
N ASP A 78 18.97 41.22 13.64
CA ASP A 78 18.20 40.10 13.08
C ASP A 78 17.67 39.17 14.18
N GLN A 79 16.63 38.40 13.85
CA GLN A 79 16.08 37.35 14.72
C GLN A 79 17.14 36.31 15.15
N ASN A 80 18.15 36.06 14.32
CA ASN A 80 19.28 35.17 14.63
C ASN A 80 20.20 35.76 15.73
N VAL A 81 20.37 37.08 15.74
CA VAL A 81 21.13 37.80 16.77
C VAL A 81 20.34 37.79 18.07
N ALA A 82 19.02 38.05 18.01
CA ALA A 82 18.12 37.95 19.17
C ALA A 82 18.18 36.55 19.80
N HIS A 83 18.05 35.48 19.00
CA HIS A 83 18.13 34.11 19.49
C HIS A 83 19.52 33.78 20.09
N SER A 84 20.59 34.32 19.51
CA SER A 84 21.95 34.14 20.03
C SER A 84 22.18 34.83 21.38
N ILE A 85 21.46 35.92 21.67
CA ILE A 85 21.49 36.61 22.97
C ILE A 85 20.62 35.87 23.99
N ILE A 86 19.44 35.40 23.59
CA ILE A 86 18.53 34.61 24.45
C ILE A 86 19.21 33.32 24.92
N THR A 87 19.97 32.67 24.04
CA THR A 87 20.75 31.45 24.31
C THR A 87 22.08 31.69 25.01
N GLU A 88 22.35 32.94 25.44
CA GLU A 88 23.53 33.33 26.23
C GLU A 88 24.86 33.00 25.54
N LYS A 89 24.92 33.03 24.21
CA LYS A 89 26.17 32.79 23.49
C LYS A 89 27.23 33.81 23.91
N PRO A 90 28.43 33.37 24.31
CA PRO A 90 29.49 34.29 24.74
C PRO A 90 29.85 35.23 23.58
N GLY A 91 29.90 36.53 23.86
CA GLY A 91 30.27 37.54 22.87
C GLY A 91 29.12 38.15 22.06
N ALA A 92 27.94 37.51 21.99
CA ALA A 92 26.81 38.03 21.21
C ALA A 92 26.24 39.34 21.80
N ALA A 93 25.93 39.32 23.11
CA ALA A 93 25.43 40.50 23.82
C ALA A 93 26.46 41.64 23.84
N THR A 94 27.76 41.34 23.97
CA THR A 94 28.82 42.37 23.98
C THR A 94 28.97 43.06 22.63
N LYS A 95 28.81 42.32 21.53
CA LYS A 95 28.88 42.90 20.17
C LYS A 95 27.71 43.86 19.92
N LEU A 96 26.50 43.44 20.27
CA LEU A 96 25.32 44.29 20.12
C LEU A 96 25.41 45.54 20.98
N LEU A 97 25.82 45.41 22.25
CA LEU A 97 25.95 46.57 23.13
C LEU A 97 27.08 47.50 22.72
N TYR A 98 28.15 46.99 22.13
CA TYR A 98 29.20 47.83 21.57
C TYR A 98 28.72 48.61 20.34
N GLN A 99 27.98 47.97 19.44
CA GLN A 99 27.36 48.65 18.30
C GLN A 99 26.37 49.71 18.78
N LEU A 100 25.56 49.38 19.78
CA LEU A 100 24.62 50.30 20.41
C LEU A 100 25.35 51.48 21.07
N TYR A 101 26.44 51.23 21.78
CA TYR A 101 27.28 52.26 22.38
C TYR A 101 27.79 53.25 21.32
N ILE A 102 28.32 52.75 20.20
CA ILE A 102 28.78 53.62 19.09
C ILE A 102 27.62 54.43 18.51
N ALA A 103 26.46 53.79 18.28
CA ALA A 103 25.28 54.46 17.72
C ALA A 103 24.76 55.57 18.65
N LEU A 104 24.68 55.29 19.95
CA LEU A 104 24.26 56.27 20.96
C LEU A 104 25.27 57.40 21.15
N GLN A 105 26.57 57.11 21.08
CA GLN A 105 27.61 58.16 21.11
C GLN A 105 27.58 59.04 19.86
N LYS A 106 27.27 58.47 18.68
CA LYS A 106 27.03 59.25 17.46
C LYS A 106 25.76 60.12 17.58
N LYS A 107 24.70 59.62 18.21
CA LYS A 107 23.50 60.43 18.52
C LYS A 107 23.84 61.58 19.46
N LYS A 108 24.55 61.31 20.57
CA LYS A 108 24.98 62.33 21.54
C LYS A 108 25.83 63.42 20.91
N LYS A 109 26.69 63.08 19.94
CA LYS A 109 27.52 64.04 19.19
C LYS A 109 26.76 64.82 18.10
N SER A 110 25.60 64.33 17.66
CA SER A 110 24.81 64.98 16.59
C SER A 110 23.56 65.71 17.11
N GLU A 111 23.27 65.68 18.41
CA GLU A 111 22.10 66.31 19.07
C GLU A 111 20.77 66.12 18.33
N ARG A 112 20.56 64.95 17.71
CA ARG A 112 19.34 64.66 16.94
C ARG A 112 18.23 64.09 17.82
N THR A 113 17.06 64.71 17.77
CA THR A 113 15.83 64.24 18.43
C THR A 113 15.26 63.02 17.70
N ALA A 114 14.64 62.07 18.41
CA ALA A 114 14.08 60.84 17.84
C ALA A 114 13.13 61.10 16.65
N VAL A 115 12.44 62.24 16.68
CA VAL A 115 11.51 62.72 15.65
C VAL A 115 12.20 63.08 14.33
N GLU A 116 13.42 63.63 14.37
CA GLU A 116 14.17 64.02 13.17
C GLU A 116 14.70 62.79 12.41
N MET A 117 15.06 61.72 13.15
CA MET A 117 15.51 60.45 12.54
C MET A 117 14.38 59.71 11.81
N GLN A 118 13.13 59.87 12.27
CA GLN A 118 11.95 59.33 11.58
C GLN A 118 11.63 60.09 10.28
N SER A 119 12.05 61.36 10.16
CA SER A 119 11.76 62.22 9.00
C SER A 119 12.67 61.99 7.79
N MET A 120 13.82 61.33 7.97
CA MET A 120 14.84 61.13 6.92
C MET A 120 14.95 59.68 6.43
N GLN A 121 14.11 58.77 6.92
CA GLN A 121 14.03 57.40 6.40
C GLN A 121 13.15 57.33 5.14
N PRO A 122 13.51 56.50 4.13
CA PRO A 122 12.67 56.32 2.95
C PRO A 122 11.23 55.96 3.36
N LEU A 123 10.24 56.70 2.85
CA LEU A 123 8.81 56.63 3.18
C LEU A 123 8.15 55.30 2.77
N GLY A 124 8.61 54.18 3.32
CA GLY A 124 8.15 52.84 2.94
C GLY A 124 7.00 52.27 3.78
N CYS A 125 6.89 52.55 5.09
CA CYS A 125 6.09 51.63 5.92
C CYS A 125 5.28 52.17 7.12
N PHE A 126 5.32 53.46 7.49
CA PHE A 126 4.75 53.87 8.79
C PHE A 126 3.41 54.62 8.79
N ARG A 127 2.91 55.17 7.66
CA ARG A 127 1.74 56.08 7.68
C ARG A 127 0.36 55.46 7.42
N LEU A 128 0.22 54.14 7.35
CA LEU A 128 -1.06 53.49 6.99
C LEU A 128 -2.03 53.19 8.15
N GLN A 129 -1.67 53.45 9.42
CA GLN A 129 -2.50 53.01 10.55
C GLN A 129 -3.51 54.05 11.09
N ASN A 130 -3.35 55.35 10.80
CA ASN A 130 -4.11 56.39 11.52
C ASN A 130 -5.24 57.09 10.73
N MET A 131 -5.57 56.66 9.50
CA MET A 131 -6.69 57.22 8.73
C MET A 131 -7.74 56.15 8.42
N LYS A 132 -8.58 55.81 9.41
CA LYS A 132 -9.78 54.98 9.18
C LYS A 132 -10.91 55.87 8.66
N SER A 133 -10.83 56.26 7.38
CA SER A 133 -11.96 56.84 6.66
C SER A 133 -12.94 55.73 6.26
N GLU A 134 -14.23 55.97 6.42
CA GLU A 134 -15.33 55.01 6.21
C GLU A 134 -15.35 54.41 4.79
N ALA A 135 -14.80 55.12 3.81
CA ALA A 135 -14.61 54.65 2.42
C ALA A 135 -13.69 53.41 2.29
N PHE A 136 -12.90 53.07 3.32
CA PHE A 136 -12.02 51.89 3.31
C PHE A 136 -12.68 50.61 3.84
N ARG A 137 -13.89 50.68 4.42
CA ARG A 137 -14.61 49.45 4.83
C ARG A 137 -15.20 48.71 3.63
N GLU A 138 -15.68 49.44 2.62
CA GLU A 138 -16.27 48.83 1.42
C GLU A 138 -15.25 48.18 0.48
N LYS A 139 -13.97 48.57 0.53
CA LYS A 139 -12.89 47.96 -0.28
C LYS A 139 -12.10 46.86 0.44
N LYS A 140 -12.24 46.69 1.76
CA LYS A 140 -11.57 45.64 2.54
C LYS A 140 -12.13 44.23 2.33
N SER A 141 -13.29 44.10 1.70
CA SER A 141 -13.81 42.81 1.24
C SER A 141 -13.11 42.27 -0.01
N ILE A 142 -12.33 43.11 -0.72
CA ILE A 142 -11.72 42.76 -2.01
C ILE A 142 -10.27 42.27 -1.86
N ILE A 143 -9.60 42.62 -0.75
CA ILE A 143 -8.20 42.23 -0.52
C ILE A 143 -8.15 41.28 0.68
N PRO A 144 -7.89 39.98 0.47
CA PRO A 144 -7.80 39.02 1.55
C PRO A 144 -6.72 39.44 2.56
N CYS A 145 -7.08 39.53 3.84
CA CYS A 145 -6.11 39.70 4.93
C CYS A 145 -5.10 38.54 4.94
N GLN A 146 -3.88 38.76 5.45
CA GLN A 146 -2.85 37.70 5.58
C GLN A 146 -3.35 36.44 6.30
N ILE A 147 -4.28 36.57 7.24
CA ILE A 147 -4.92 35.43 7.91
C ILE A 147 -5.78 34.62 6.94
N ASN A 148 -6.49 35.28 6.02
CA ASN A 148 -7.27 34.60 4.97
C ASN A 148 -6.36 33.97 3.91
N LEU A 149 -5.24 34.62 3.57
CA LEU A 149 -4.21 34.01 2.72
C LEU A 149 -3.61 32.78 3.39
N ASN A 150 -3.19 32.86 4.65
CA ASN A 150 -2.66 31.71 5.38
C ASN A 150 -3.70 30.59 5.51
N LEU A 151 -4.97 30.91 5.78
CA LEU A 151 -6.04 29.93 5.84
C LEU A 151 -6.29 29.27 4.47
N MET A 152 -6.24 30.03 3.38
CA MET A 152 -6.36 29.52 2.01
C MET A 152 -5.19 28.59 1.69
N TRP A 153 -3.96 28.96 2.03
CA TRP A 153 -2.79 28.12 1.83
C TRP A 153 -2.85 26.82 2.64
N VAL A 154 -3.32 26.90 3.89
CA VAL A 154 -3.56 25.69 4.70
C VAL A 154 -4.65 24.83 4.08
N THR A 155 -5.72 25.44 3.58
CA THR A 155 -6.83 24.72 2.91
C THR A 155 -6.34 24.04 1.64
N ASP A 156 -5.54 24.72 0.82
CA ASP A 156 -4.95 24.19 -0.41
C ASP A 156 -3.98 23.04 -0.09
N MET A 157 -3.12 23.18 0.93
CA MET A 157 -2.23 22.11 1.38
C MET A 157 -3.00 20.88 1.88
N PHE A 158 -4.14 21.06 2.55
CA PHE A 158 -5.01 19.97 2.96
C PHE A 158 -5.71 19.31 1.77
N GLN A 159 -6.18 20.10 0.81
CA GLN A 159 -6.80 19.60 -0.42
C GLN A 159 -5.79 18.82 -1.27
N GLU A 160 -4.57 19.33 -1.43
CA GLU A 160 -3.49 18.63 -2.14
C GLU A 160 -3.10 17.32 -1.45
N LYS A 161 -3.04 17.29 -0.11
CA LYS A 161 -2.82 16.03 0.61
C LYS A 161 -3.97 15.06 0.41
N TYR A 162 -5.21 15.55 0.35
CA TYR A 162 -6.38 14.72 0.11
C TYR A 162 -6.38 14.15 -1.32
N THR A 163 -6.05 14.95 -2.33
CA THR A 163 -5.92 14.49 -3.73
C THR A 163 -4.79 13.50 -3.88
N GLN A 164 -3.61 13.76 -3.29
CA GLN A 164 -2.49 12.82 -3.29
C GLN A 164 -2.85 11.49 -2.61
N MET A 165 -3.59 11.52 -1.51
CA MET A 165 -4.04 10.30 -0.84
C MET A 165 -5.03 9.52 -1.72
N LYS A 166 -5.96 10.23 -2.38
CA LYS A 166 -6.92 9.64 -3.33
C LYS A 166 -6.22 9.03 -4.55
N GLU A 167 -5.19 9.69 -5.08
CA GLU A 167 -4.38 9.20 -6.19
C GLU A 167 -3.57 7.96 -5.80
N LYS A 168 -2.93 7.96 -4.62
CA LYS A 168 -2.23 6.76 -4.10
C LYS A 168 -3.19 5.59 -3.94
N LEU A 169 -4.40 5.84 -3.42
CA LEU A 169 -5.43 4.81 -3.29
C LEU A 169 -5.82 4.27 -4.69
N ALA A 170 -6.02 5.14 -5.67
CA ALA A 170 -6.34 4.76 -7.04
C ALA A 170 -5.20 3.95 -7.70
N GLN A 171 -3.94 4.35 -7.49
CA GLN A 171 -2.77 3.63 -7.97
C GLN A 171 -2.70 2.22 -7.35
N MET A 172 -2.90 2.10 -6.04
CA MET A 172 -2.96 0.79 -5.36
C MET A 172 -4.09 -0.10 -5.91
N HIS A 173 -5.26 0.48 -6.17
CA HIS A 173 -6.37 -0.26 -6.81
C HIS A 173 -6.02 -0.72 -8.23
N PHE A 174 -5.37 0.13 -9.02
CA PHE A 174 -4.94 -0.19 -10.37
C PHE A 174 -3.86 -1.29 -10.39
N GLU A 175 -2.83 -1.18 -9.55
CA GLU A 175 -1.81 -2.22 -9.40
C GLU A 175 -2.41 -3.56 -8.98
N ASN A 176 -3.36 -3.55 -8.05
CA ASN A 176 -4.06 -4.77 -7.61
C ASN A 176 -4.87 -5.40 -8.75
N LEU A 177 -5.51 -4.58 -9.60
CA LEU A 177 -6.21 -5.04 -10.80
C LEU A 177 -5.24 -5.67 -11.81
N GLU A 178 -4.09 -5.04 -12.07
CA GLU A 178 -3.06 -5.58 -12.97
C GLU A 178 -2.50 -6.91 -12.45
N ARG A 179 -2.18 -7.00 -11.14
CA ARG A 179 -1.73 -8.25 -10.51
C ARG A 179 -2.77 -9.35 -10.68
N PHE A 180 -4.04 -9.03 -10.50
CA PHE A 180 -5.13 -9.99 -10.69
C PHE A 180 -5.28 -10.44 -12.15
N GLN A 181 -5.08 -9.53 -13.12
CA GLN A 181 -5.06 -9.88 -14.54
C GLN A 181 -3.88 -10.81 -14.88
N LYS A 182 -2.66 -10.49 -14.41
CA LYS A 182 -1.48 -11.34 -14.60
C LYS A 182 -1.68 -12.75 -14.03
N LEU A 183 -2.22 -12.86 -12.83
CA LEU A 183 -2.55 -14.17 -12.22
C LEU A 183 -3.54 -14.98 -13.08
N LYS A 184 -4.56 -14.31 -13.66
CA LYS A 184 -5.50 -14.97 -14.58
C LYS A 184 -4.82 -15.43 -15.87
N GLU A 185 -3.91 -14.64 -16.41
CA GLU A 185 -3.13 -14.99 -17.60
C GLU A 185 -2.18 -16.17 -17.32
N GLU A 186 -1.52 -16.19 -16.18
CA GLU A 186 -0.68 -17.30 -15.73
C GLU A 186 -1.48 -18.59 -15.58
N GLN A 187 -2.69 -18.53 -15.00
CA GLN A 187 -3.59 -19.68 -14.93
C GLN A 187 -4.03 -20.17 -16.32
N ARG A 188 -4.27 -19.27 -17.26
CA ARG A 188 -4.56 -19.62 -18.66
C ARG A 188 -3.35 -20.27 -19.32
N TYR A 189 -2.16 -19.73 -19.12
CA TYR A 189 -0.92 -20.30 -19.63
C TYR A 189 -0.69 -21.71 -19.08
N PHE A 190 -0.85 -21.90 -17.78
CA PHE A 190 -0.69 -23.21 -17.14
C PHE A 190 -1.71 -24.24 -17.65
N SER A 191 -2.97 -23.86 -17.86
CA SER A 191 -3.98 -24.76 -18.42
C SER A 191 -3.70 -25.13 -19.89
N MET A 192 -3.25 -24.17 -20.70
CA MET A 192 -2.79 -24.40 -22.09
C MET A 192 -1.57 -25.32 -22.14
N GLU A 193 -0.59 -25.13 -21.26
CA GLU A 193 0.61 -25.96 -21.22
C GLU A 193 0.30 -27.38 -20.75
N LYS A 194 -0.61 -27.54 -19.78
CA LYS A 194 -1.15 -28.85 -19.38
C LYS A 194 -1.85 -29.54 -20.55
N GLN A 195 -2.61 -28.81 -21.37
CA GLN A 195 -3.25 -29.36 -22.57
C GLN A 195 -2.20 -29.77 -23.63
N ARG A 196 -1.15 -28.96 -23.85
CA ARG A 196 -0.04 -29.28 -24.75
C ARG A 196 0.70 -30.54 -24.32
N LEU A 197 1.00 -30.68 -23.03
CA LEU A 197 1.64 -31.88 -22.47
C LEU A 197 0.74 -33.10 -22.64
N SER A 198 -0.57 -32.98 -22.40
CA SER A 198 -1.52 -34.07 -22.65
C SER A 198 -1.56 -34.48 -24.12
N ARG A 199 -1.56 -33.51 -25.06
CA ARG A 199 -1.46 -33.80 -26.51
C ARG A 199 -0.13 -34.47 -26.88
N ARG A 200 1.00 -34.02 -26.31
CA ARG A 200 2.31 -34.66 -26.52
C ARG A 200 2.30 -36.10 -26.02
N ARG A 201 1.74 -36.37 -24.84
CA ARG A 201 1.58 -37.74 -24.31
C ARG A 201 0.70 -38.60 -25.22
N GLN A 202 -0.42 -38.06 -25.71
CA GLN A 202 -1.28 -38.76 -26.68
C GLN A 202 -0.54 -39.06 -27.98
N ASN A 203 0.22 -38.08 -28.51
CA ASN A 203 1.03 -38.26 -29.71
C ASN A 203 2.17 -39.26 -29.51
N GLU A 204 2.80 -39.28 -28.33
CA GLU A 204 3.85 -40.24 -27.99
C GLU A 204 3.27 -41.66 -27.85
N ILE A 205 2.11 -41.81 -27.22
CA ILE A 205 1.37 -43.08 -27.17
C ILE A 205 1.00 -43.53 -28.59
N MET A 206 0.51 -42.62 -29.44
CA MET A 206 0.18 -42.91 -30.82
C MET A 206 1.41 -43.30 -31.64
N ALA A 207 2.54 -42.62 -31.45
CA ALA A 207 3.81 -42.96 -32.08
C ALA A 207 4.37 -44.30 -31.59
N LYS A 208 4.23 -44.62 -30.29
CA LYS A 208 4.56 -45.94 -29.73
C LYS A 208 3.65 -47.03 -30.29
N ILE A 209 2.35 -46.77 -30.46
CA ILE A 209 1.42 -47.68 -31.13
C ILE A 209 1.84 -47.86 -32.59
N GLN A 210 2.15 -46.78 -33.32
CA GLN A 210 2.61 -46.85 -34.71
C GLN A 210 3.97 -47.56 -34.87
N ALA A 211 4.89 -47.40 -33.93
CA ALA A 211 6.18 -48.08 -33.91
C ALA A 211 6.08 -49.55 -33.47
N ALA A 212 5.13 -49.86 -32.56
CA ALA A 212 4.82 -51.23 -32.13
C ALA A 212 3.95 -51.98 -33.15
N ILE A 213 3.27 -51.27 -34.07
CA ILE A 213 2.80 -51.83 -35.33
C ILE A 213 4.06 -52.17 -36.13
N ILE A 214 4.57 -53.37 -35.92
CA ILE A 214 5.52 -54.02 -36.82
C ILE A 214 4.84 -53.98 -38.19
N GLN A 215 5.37 -53.17 -39.10
CA GLN A 215 5.05 -53.31 -40.51
C GLN A 215 5.65 -54.64 -40.97
N ILE A 216 4.93 -55.74 -40.73
CA ILE A 216 5.05 -56.92 -41.56
C ILE A 216 4.81 -56.37 -42.97
N PRO A 217 5.78 -56.43 -43.90
CA PRO A 217 5.55 -55.95 -45.25
C PRO A 217 4.36 -56.74 -45.76
N LYS A 218 3.20 -56.06 -45.86
CA LYS A 218 2.02 -56.67 -46.47
C LYS A 218 2.50 -57.10 -47.85
N PRO A 219 2.42 -58.41 -48.21
CA PRO A 219 2.73 -58.80 -49.57
C PRO A 219 1.83 -57.95 -50.46
N THR A 220 2.44 -57.26 -51.42
CA THR A 220 1.77 -56.39 -52.38
C THR A 220 0.44 -57.02 -52.79
N SER A 221 -0.68 -56.35 -52.49
CA SER A 221 -2.06 -56.81 -52.74
C SER A 221 -2.34 -57.16 -54.21
N ASN A 222 -1.39 -56.87 -55.09
CA ASN A 222 -1.41 -57.24 -56.50
C ASN A 222 -1.02 -58.72 -56.77
N ARG A 223 -0.46 -59.46 -55.79
CA ARG A 223 -0.15 -60.89 -55.97
C ARG A 223 -1.37 -61.78 -55.75
N THR A 224 -2.28 -61.43 -54.84
CA THR A 224 -3.54 -62.17 -54.61
C THR A 224 -4.55 -61.95 -55.73
N LEU A 225 -4.67 -60.73 -56.27
CA LEU A 225 -5.50 -60.48 -57.45
C LEU A 225 -4.97 -61.16 -58.71
N LYS A 226 -3.65 -61.10 -58.99
CA LYS A 226 -3.04 -61.85 -60.10
C LYS A 226 -3.11 -63.37 -59.91
N ALA A 227 -3.01 -63.89 -58.69
CA ALA A 227 -3.17 -65.32 -58.42
C ALA A 227 -4.63 -65.78 -58.58
N LEU A 228 -5.61 -64.97 -58.15
CA LEU A 228 -7.03 -65.22 -58.37
C LEU A 228 -7.43 -65.10 -59.85
N GLU A 229 -6.87 -64.13 -60.58
CA GLU A 229 -7.02 -64.01 -62.03
C GLU A 229 -6.36 -65.19 -62.76
N ALA A 230 -5.15 -65.59 -62.40
CA ALA A 230 -4.49 -66.77 -62.97
C ALA A 230 -5.29 -68.06 -62.69
N GLN A 231 -5.87 -68.20 -61.49
CA GLN A 231 -6.73 -69.33 -61.16
C GLN A 231 -8.06 -69.30 -61.93
N LYS A 232 -8.68 -68.12 -62.10
CA LYS A 232 -9.86 -67.94 -62.96
C LYS A 232 -9.53 -68.22 -64.43
N MET A 233 -8.37 -67.82 -64.92
CA MET A 233 -7.92 -68.11 -66.28
C MET A 233 -7.60 -69.60 -66.48
N LEU A 234 -7.04 -70.28 -65.48
CA LEU A 234 -6.86 -71.73 -65.50
C LEU A 234 -8.20 -72.48 -65.48
N LYS A 235 -9.18 -72.02 -64.69
CA LYS A 235 -10.54 -72.58 -64.69
C LYS A 235 -11.23 -72.35 -66.04
N LYS A 236 -11.18 -71.14 -66.60
CA LYS A 236 -11.68 -70.84 -67.95
C LYS A 236 -11.00 -71.66 -69.04
N LYS A 237 -9.69 -71.93 -68.92
CA LYS A 237 -8.97 -72.82 -69.85
C LYS A 237 -9.43 -74.27 -69.73
N LYS A 238 -9.62 -74.78 -68.51
CA LYS A 238 -10.19 -76.12 -68.30
C LYS A 238 -11.63 -76.22 -68.80
N GLU A 239 -12.48 -75.24 -68.49
CA GLU A 239 -13.84 -75.14 -69.01
C GLU A 239 -13.85 -75.04 -70.53
N ALA A 240 -12.93 -74.29 -71.15
CA ALA A 240 -12.79 -74.22 -72.60
C ALA A 240 -12.27 -75.52 -73.22
N GLU A 241 -11.37 -76.25 -72.54
CA GLU A 241 -10.91 -77.58 -72.95
C GLU A 241 -12.03 -78.62 -72.83
N ASP A 242 -12.82 -78.57 -71.76
CA ASP A 242 -13.99 -79.44 -71.55
C ASP A 242 -15.06 -79.14 -72.60
N VAL A 243 -15.38 -77.87 -72.86
CA VAL A 243 -16.30 -77.45 -73.93
C VAL A 243 -15.73 -77.83 -75.31
N ALA A 244 -14.43 -77.68 -75.56
CA ALA A 244 -13.83 -78.13 -76.82
C ALA A 244 -13.86 -79.66 -76.98
N ASN A 245 -13.74 -80.41 -75.88
CA ASN A 245 -13.89 -81.86 -75.89
C ASN A 245 -15.36 -82.28 -76.08
N GLU A 246 -16.30 -81.55 -75.51
CA GLU A 246 -17.74 -81.73 -75.76
C GLU A 246 -18.11 -81.37 -77.20
N ILE A 247 -17.58 -80.28 -77.74
CA ILE A 247 -17.73 -79.90 -79.16
C ILE A 247 -17.10 -80.98 -80.03
N LYS A 248 -15.90 -81.49 -79.74
CA LYS A 248 -15.31 -82.60 -80.52
C LYS A 248 -16.14 -83.87 -80.45
N LYS A 249 -16.72 -84.20 -79.29
CA LYS A 249 -17.66 -85.33 -79.15
C LYS A 249 -18.94 -85.08 -79.95
N PHE A 250 -19.46 -83.85 -79.93
CA PHE A 250 -20.64 -83.44 -80.69
C PHE A 250 -20.38 -83.39 -82.21
N GLU A 251 -19.23 -82.89 -82.64
CA GLU A 251 -18.76 -82.92 -84.03
C GLU A 251 -18.48 -84.35 -84.49
N ALA A 252 -18.00 -85.24 -83.62
CA ALA A 252 -17.89 -86.66 -83.92
C ALA A 252 -19.27 -87.30 -84.09
N LEU A 253 -20.26 -86.91 -83.28
CA LEU A 253 -21.64 -87.33 -83.45
C LEU A 253 -22.26 -86.76 -84.73
N ILE A 254 -22.03 -85.48 -85.05
CA ILE A 254 -22.46 -84.85 -86.30
C ILE A 254 -21.74 -85.47 -87.51
N LYS A 255 -20.44 -85.80 -87.43
CA LYS A 255 -19.75 -86.53 -88.50
C LYS A 255 -20.29 -87.95 -88.67
N LYS A 256 -20.69 -88.60 -87.58
CA LYS A 256 -21.33 -89.91 -87.60
C LYS A 256 -22.75 -89.85 -88.19
N ASP A 257 -23.49 -88.77 -87.93
CA ASP A 257 -24.83 -88.52 -88.51
C ASP A 257 -24.80 -87.97 -89.95
N LEU A 258 -23.76 -87.23 -90.34
CA LEU A 258 -23.53 -86.78 -91.72
C LEU A 258 -23.01 -87.94 -92.59
N GLN A 259 -22.14 -88.81 -92.07
CA GLN A 259 -21.77 -90.07 -92.74
C GLN A 259 -22.91 -91.09 -92.78
N ALA A 260 -23.94 -90.94 -91.95
CA ALA A 260 -25.18 -91.73 -92.02
C ALA A 260 -26.24 -91.15 -92.98
N LYS A 261 -26.00 -90.01 -93.64
CA LYS A 261 -26.95 -89.37 -94.58
C LYS A 261 -26.44 -89.14 -96.01
N GLU A 262 -25.23 -89.58 -96.38
CA GLU A 262 -24.69 -89.35 -97.75
C GLU A 262 -24.07 -90.57 -98.46
N SER A 263 -24.45 -91.80 -98.09
CA SER A 263 -24.30 -92.94 -99.01
C SER A 263 -25.31 -94.04 -98.73
N ALA A 264 -26.52 -93.84 -99.27
CA ALA A 264 -27.41 -94.93 -99.67
C ALA A 264 -27.16 -95.30 -101.14
N SER A 265 -27.25 -96.59 -101.44
CA SER A 265 -27.08 -97.31 -102.73
C SER A 265 -25.63 -97.66 -103.10
N LYS A 266 -25.20 -98.92 -103.34
CA LYS A 266 -25.75 -100.30 -103.35
C LYS A 266 -24.56 -101.25 -103.15
N THR A 267 -24.73 -102.40 -102.48
CA THR A 267 -24.50 -103.80 -102.99
C THR A 267 -24.40 -104.82 -101.83
N SER A 268 -25.15 -105.91 -102.01
CA SER A 268 -25.08 -107.29 -101.48
C SER A 268 -25.27 -107.61 -99.98
N LEU A 269 -26.34 -108.37 -99.76
CA LEU A 269 -26.66 -109.23 -98.62
C LEU A 269 -25.73 -110.45 -98.47
N ASP A 270 -25.79 -111.00 -97.25
CA ASP A 270 -25.97 -112.41 -96.86
C ASP A 270 -24.82 -112.99 -95.99
N THR A 271 -25.00 -113.79 -94.92
CA THR A 271 -26.13 -114.29 -94.10
C THR A 271 -25.47 -115.22 -93.05
N ALA A 272 -25.62 -114.93 -91.76
CA ALA A 272 -26.27 -115.76 -90.71
C ALA A 272 -25.40 -116.81 -89.97
N ASP A 273 -25.44 -116.70 -88.62
CA ASP A 273 -25.80 -117.75 -87.65
C ASP A 273 -25.35 -117.31 -86.24
N HIS A 274 -26.30 -116.92 -85.38
CA HIS A 274 -26.79 -117.68 -84.20
C HIS A 274 -25.82 -117.76 -83.01
N ILE A 275 -26.01 -116.92 -81.97
CA ILE A 275 -26.75 -117.17 -80.71
C ILE A 275 -25.92 -117.94 -79.66
N THR A 276 -25.96 -117.42 -78.42
CA THR A 276 -25.60 -118.04 -77.11
C THR A 276 -24.14 -118.37 -76.82
N THR A 277 -23.53 -117.64 -75.88
CA THR A 277 -23.26 -118.12 -74.50
C THR A 277 -22.47 -117.09 -73.69
N ASP A 278 -23.10 -116.59 -72.63
CA ASP A 278 -22.40 -116.22 -71.40
C ASP A 278 -21.60 -117.43 -70.91
N LEU A 279 -20.28 -117.27 -70.74
CA LEU A 279 -19.53 -117.61 -69.51
C LEU A 279 -18.01 -117.68 -69.79
N LEU A 280 -17.34 -116.69 -69.22
CA LEU A 280 -16.02 -116.74 -68.59
C LEU A 280 -14.76 -117.10 -69.41
N ASN A 281 -13.91 -116.07 -69.47
CA ASN A 281 -12.52 -116.09 -69.00
C ASN A 281 -11.43 -116.51 -70.02
N THR A 282 -10.76 -115.50 -70.59
CA THR A 282 -9.28 -115.49 -70.63
C THR A 282 -8.73 -114.06 -70.70
N TYR A 283 -8.36 -113.53 -69.53
CA TYR A 283 -7.15 -112.75 -69.26
C TYR A 283 -6.60 -111.86 -70.40
N SER A 284 -6.85 -110.54 -70.31
CA SER A 284 -5.97 -109.55 -70.96
C SER A 284 -4.86 -109.18 -69.99
N ASP A 285 -3.74 -109.89 -70.10
CA ASP A 285 -2.54 -109.79 -69.25
C ASP A 285 -1.97 -108.36 -69.15
N ASP A 286 -2.13 -107.54 -70.18
CA ASP A 286 -1.52 -106.21 -70.23
C ASP A 286 -2.08 -105.23 -69.18
N ASP A 287 -3.37 -105.32 -68.84
CA ASP A 287 -3.96 -104.46 -67.81
C ASP A 287 -3.63 -104.93 -66.40
N TYR A 288 -3.41 -106.24 -66.23
CA TYR A 288 -2.98 -106.84 -64.97
C TYR A 288 -1.49 -106.56 -64.69
N ILE A 289 -0.63 -106.69 -65.71
CA ILE A 289 0.80 -106.38 -65.64
C ILE A 289 1.02 -104.89 -65.36
N LYS A 290 0.30 -103.98 -66.02
CA LYS A 290 0.38 -102.53 -65.72
C LYS A 290 -0.08 -102.21 -64.30
N LYS A 291 -1.09 -102.92 -63.77
CA LYS A 291 -1.50 -102.78 -62.35
C LYS A 291 -0.47 -103.37 -61.38
N ILE A 292 0.28 -104.41 -61.77
CA ILE A 292 1.39 -104.95 -60.95
C ILE A 292 2.58 -104.00 -60.97
N GLN A 293 2.96 -103.48 -62.13
CA GLN A 293 4.05 -102.51 -62.26
C GLN A 293 3.75 -101.24 -61.48
N LYS A 294 2.53 -100.67 -61.60
CA LYS A 294 2.10 -99.53 -60.78
C LYS A 294 2.15 -99.84 -59.29
N ARG A 295 1.67 -101.01 -58.85
CA ARG A 295 1.76 -101.41 -57.44
C ARG A 295 3.20 -101.57 -56.96
N LEU A 296 4.10 -102.13 -57.78
CA LEU A 296 5.52 -102.25 -57.45
C LEU A 296 6.21 -100.88 -57.37
N GLU A 297 5.89 -99.96 -58.27
CA GLU A 297 6.40 -98.58 -58.26
C GLU A 297 5.85 -97.79 -57.06
N GLU A 298 4.56 -97.93 -56.75
CA GLU A 298 3.92 -97.36 -55.56
C GLU A 298 4.50 -97.95 -54.27
N ASP A 299 4.75 -99.25 -54.21
CA ASP A 299 5.37 -99.93 -53.06
C ASP A 299 6.85 -99.58 -52.92
N ALA A 300 7.58 -99.40 -54.02
CA ALA A 300 8.95 -98.89 -54.02
C ALA A 300 8.99 -97.44 -53.53
N PHE A 301 8.13 -96.57 -54.06
CA PHE A 301 7.98 -95.19 -53.59
C PHE A 301 7.56 -95.14 -52.12
N ALA A 302 6.63 -95.99 -51.68
CA ALA A 302 6.21 -96.08 -50.29
C ALA A 302 7.35 -96.55 -49.38
N ARG A 303 8.20 -97.48 -49.83
CA ARG A 303 9.41 -97.92 -49.09
C ARG A 303 10.43 -96.79 -49.00
N GLU A 304 10.72 -96.10 -50.10
CA GLU A 304 11.61 -94.94 -50.09
C GLU A 304 11.10 -93.82 -49.19
N GLN A 305 9.79 -93.55 -49.18
CA GLN A 305 9.19 -92.55 -48.28
C GLN A 305 9.23 -92.99 -46.82
N ARG A 306 9.03 -94.27 -46.51
CA ARG A 306 9.24 -94.82 -45.16
C ARG A 306 10.70 -94.68 -44.74
N GLU A 307 11.64 -94.96 -45.63
CA GLU A 307 13.06 -94.84 -45.35
C GLU A 307 13.51 -93.39 -45.18
N LYS A 308 13.04 -92.47 -46.03
CA LYS A 308 13.24 -91.02 -45.87
C LYS A 308 12.61 -90.50 -44.59
N ARG A 309 11.47 -91.06 -44.13
CA ARG A 309 10.87 -90.74 -42.82
C ARG A 309 11.70 -91.28 -41.67
N ARG A 310 12.21 -92.52 -41.75
CA ARG A 310 13.10 -93.10 -40.74
C ARG A 310 14.41 -92.32 -40.63
N ARG A 311 15.04 -91.97 -41.75
CA ARG A 311 16.27 -91.16 -41.77
C ARG A 311 16.02 -89.75 -41.24
N ARG A 312 14.91 -89.11 -41.60
CA ARG A 312 14.52 -87.81 -41.02
C ARG A 312 14.30 -87.92 -39.51
N LEU A 313 13.53 -88.90 -39.05
CA LEU A 313 13.29 -89.08 -37.62
C LEU A 313 14.58 -89.35 -36.84
N LEU A 314 15.51 -90.15 -37.38
CA LEU A 314 16.81 -90.38 -36.74
C LEU A 314 17.68 -89.12 -36.72
N MET A 315 17.69 -88.36 -37.81
CA MET A 315 18.40 -87.07 -37.85
C MET A 315 17.77 -86.06 -36.91
N ASP A 316 16.44 -85.98 -36.85
CA ASP A 316 15.71 -85.11 -35.93
C ASP A 316 15.97 -85.50 -34.48
N GLN A 317 16.08 -86.80 -34.17
CA GLN A 317 16.48 -87.29 -32.85
C GLN A 317 17.92 -86.90 -32.48
N LEU A 318 18.86 -87.02 -33.42
CA LEU A 318 20.25 -86.61 -33.22
C LEU A 318 20.36 -85.10 -33.02
N ILE A 319 19.67 -84.30 -33.85
CA ILE A 319 19.62 -82.84 -33.75
C ILE A 319 18.98 -82.42 -32.43
N ALA A 320 17.89 -83.08 -32.00
CA ALA A 320 17.26 -82.78 -30.72
C ALA A 320 18.17 -83.09 -29.53
N HIS A 321 18.94 -84.19 -29.60
CA HIS A 321 19.91 -84.54 -28.56
C HIS A 321 21.08 -83.56 -28.52
N GLU A 322 21.63 -83.20 -29.69
CA GLU A 322 22.70 -82.20 -29.81
C GLU A 322 22.24 -80.84 -29.30
N ALA A 323 21.05 -80.37 -29.68
CA ALA A 323 20.47 -79.13 -29.18
C ALA A 323 20.24 -79.16 -27.66
N GLN A 324 19.88 -80.32 -27.09
CA GLN A 324 19.73 -80.47 -25.64
C GLN A 324 21.09 -80.43 -24.92
N GLU A 325 22.14 -81.04 -25.49
CA GLU A 325 23.49 -80.93 -24.94
C GLU A 325 24.05 -79.51 -25.02
N GLU A 326 23.81 -78.82 -26.14
CA GLU A 326 24.20 -77.42 -26.32
C GLU A 326 23.48 -76.53 -25.31
N ALA A 327 22.17 -76.65 -25.17
CA ALA A 327 21.40 -75.93 -24.17
C ALA A 327 21.92 -76.20 -22.75
N TYR A 328 22.25 -77.45 -22.42
CA TYR A 328 22.82 -77.80 -21.12
C TYR A 328 24.21 -77.19 -20.90
N ARG A 329 25.08 -77.18 -21.92
CA ARG A 329 26.40 -76.53 -21.87
C ARG A 329 26.27 -75.02 -21.74
N GLU A 330 25.34 -74.41 -22.47
CA GLU A 330 25.02 -72.99 -22.38
C GLU A 330 24.49 -72.64 -21.00
N GLU A 331 23.56 -73.40 -20.44
CA GLU A 331 23.05 -73.21 -19.08
C GLU A 331 24.17 -73.32 -18.03
N GLN A 332 25.07 -74.30 -18.17
CA GLN A 332 26.22 -74.40 -17.29
C GLN A 332 27.17 -73.20 -17.41
N LEU A 333 27.41 -72.72 -18.64
CA LEU A 333 28.22 -71.52 -18.88
C LEU A 333 27.56 -70.28 -18.30
N ILE A 334 26.25 -70.11 -18.52
CA ILE A 334 25.43 -69.04 -17.93
C ILE A 334 25.51 -69.12 -16.41
N HIS A 335 25.36 -70.28 -15.78
CA HIS A 335 25.48 -70.41 -14.32
C HIS A 335 26.88 -70.12 -13.79
N ARG A 336 27.94 -70.46 -14.53
CA ARG A 336 29.32 -70.12 -14.17
C ARG A 336 29.63 -68.64 -14.36
N LEU A 337 29.11 -68.03 -15.42
CA LEU A 337 29.29 -66.61 -15.75
C LEU A 337 28.41 -65.69 -14.88
N MET A 338 27.18 -66.11 -14.58
CA MET A 338 26.24 -65.40 -13.71
C MET A 338 26.51 -65.67 -12.22
N ARG A 339 27.50 -66.49 -11.87
CA ARG A 339 27.97 -66.61 -10.50
C ARG A 339 28.62 -65.27 -10.11
N GLN A 340 27.79 -64.37 -9.60
CA GLN A 340 28.24 -63.09 -9.07
C GLN A 340 29.41 -63.32 -8.13
N SER A 341 30.46 -62.51 -8.29
CA SER A 341 31.57 -62.51 -7.34
C SER A 341 31.02 -62.18 -5.95
N GLN A 342 31.56 -62.79 -4.89
CA GLN A 342 31.11 -62.49 -3.53
C GLN A 342 31.22 -60.98 -3.24
N GLN A 343 32.18 -60.31 -3.89
CA GLN A 343 32.35 -58.86 -3.88
C GLN A 343 31.14 -58.12 -4.46
N GLU A 344 30.55 -58.57 -5.56
CA GLU A 344 29.39 -57.90 -6.18
C GLU A 344 28.16 -57.96 -5.27
N ARG A 345 27.94 -59.09 -4.58
CA ARG A 345 26.85 -59.22 -3.59
C ARG A 345 27.06 -58.28 -2.40
N ARG A 346 28.31 -58.19 -1.90
CA ARG A 346 28.66 -57.25 -0.82
C ARG A 346 28.43 -55.81 -1.25
N ILE A 347 28.86 -55.43 -2.45
CA ILE A 347 28.64 -54.09 -3.01
C ILE A 347 27.15 -53.82 -3.19
N ALA A 348 26.36 -54.79 -3.67
CA ALA A 348 24.91 -54.63 -3.83
C ALA A 348 24.21 -54.39 -2.49
N VAL A 349 24.57 -55.15 -1.44
CA VAL A 349 24.03 -54.95 -0.08
C VAL A 349 24.43 -53.58 0.47
N GLN A 350 25.70 -53.18 0.33
CA GLN A 350 26.16 -51.85 0.74
C GLN A 350 25.43 -50.72 -0.01
N LEU A 351 25.22 -50.87 -1.32
CA LEU A 351 24.45 -49.90 -2.12
C LEU A 351 22.98 -49.84 -1.68
N MET A 352 22.38 -50.97 -1.31
CA MET A 352 21.02 -50.99 -0.76
C MET A 352 20.94 -50.28 0.60
N HIS A 353 21.91 -50.47 1.49
CA HIS A 353 22.00 -49.72 2.75
C HIS A 353 22.14 -48.22 2.50
N VAL A 354 23.07 -47.80 1.63
CA VAL A 354 23.25 -46.38 1.30
C VAL A 354 22.00 -45.76 0.67
N ARG A 355 21.28 -46.50 -0.17
CA ARG A 355 20.00 -46.04 -0.74
C ARG A 355 18.95 -45.85 0.35
N HIS A 356 18.85 -46.81 1.27
CA HIS A 356 17.91 -46.71 2.38
C HIS A 356 18.25 -45.54 3.32
N GLU A 357 19.51 -45.36 3.68
CA GLU A 357 19.96 -44.22 4.49
C GLU A 357 19.67 -42.88 3.80
N LYS A 358 19.90 -42.78 2.47
CA LYS A 358 19.56 -41.59 1.69
C LYS A 358 18.06 -41.30 1.71
N GLU A 359 17.22 -42.31 1.59
CA GLU A 359 15.76 -42.17 1.69
C GLU A 359 15.36 -41.65 3.08
N VAL A 360 15.93 -42.21 4.15
CA VAL A 360 15.68 -41.73 5.53
C VAL A 360 16.13 -40.28 5.71
N LEU A 361 17.29 -39.89 5.17
CA LEU A 361 17.76 -38.50 5.21
C LEU A 361 16.83 -37.55 4.44
N TRP A 362 16.33 -37.98 3.28
CA TRP A 362 15.37 -37.22 2.50
C TRP A 362 14.05 -37.04 3.24
N GLN A 363 13.51 -38.10 3.85
CA GLN A 363 12.31 -38.05 4.68
C GLN A 363 12.51 -37.14 5.90
N ASN A 364 13.65 -37.24 6.58
CA ASN A 364 14.01 -36.39 7.71
C ASN A 364 14.11 -34.91 7.31
N ARG A 365 14.64 -34.62 6.12
CA ARG A 365 14.70 -33.26 5.59
C ARG A 365 13.30 -32.71 5.35
N ILE A 366 12.44 -33.46 4.67
CA ILE A 366 11.05 -33.06 4.42
C ILE A 366 10.29 -32.85 5.72
N PHE A 367 10.47 -33.75 6.69
CA PHE A 367 9.82 -33.63 7.98
C PHE A 367 10.25 -32.36 8.72
N ARG A 368 11.55 -32.03 8.71
CA ARG A 368 12.06 -30.77 9.29
C ARG A 368 11.54 -29.55 8.55
N GLU A 369 11.53 -29.58 7.22
CA GLU A 369 10.99 -28.49 6.40
C GLU A 369 9.52 -28.22 6.75
N LYS A 370 8.69 -29.27 6.85
CA LYS A 370 7.28 -29.16 7.30
C LYS A 370 7.16 -28.56 8.70
N GLN A 371 7.98 -29.01 9.65
CA GLN A 371 7.97 -28.44 11.01
C GLN A 371 8.37 -26.97 11.03
N TYR A 372 9.32 -26.56 10.20
CA TYR A 372 9.70 -25.14 10.07
C TYR A 372 8.59 -24.34 9.40
N GLU A 373 7.92 -24.89 8.40
CA GLU A 373 6.74 -24.26 7.78
C GLU A 373 5.63 -24.04 8.80
N GLU A 374 5.28 -25.07 9.57
CA GLU A 374 4.27 -24.98 10.62
C GLU A 374 4.63 -23.95 11.69
N ARG A 375 5.91 -23.91 12.13
CA ARG A 375 6.37 -22.87 13.06
C ARG A 375 6.28 -21.48 12.47
N ARG A 376 6.72 -21.27 11.22
CA ARG A 376 6.61 -19.98 10.53
C ARG A 376 5.17 -19.52 10.42
N LEU A 377 4.23 -20.42 10.11
CA LEU A 377 2.81 -20.09 10.03
C LEU A 377 2.25 -19.69 11.40
N LYS A 378 2.63 -20.40 12.47
CA LYS A 378 2.24 -20.03 13.84
C LYS A 378 2.85 -18.69 14.26
N ASP A 379 4.14 -18.50 14.05
CA ASP A 379 4.84 -17.26 14.38
C ASP A 379 4.23 -16.06 13.62
N PHE A 380 3.83 -16.28 12.36
CA PHE A 380 3.12 -15.29 11.55
C PHE A 380 1.74 -14.97 12.12
N GLN A 381 0.96 -15.99 12.47
CA GLN A 381 -0.36 -15.80 13.06
C GLN A 381 -0.26 -15.09 14.42
N ASP A 382 0.66 -15.51 15.29
CA ASP A 382 0.88 -14.88 16.59
C ASP A 382 1.35 -13.43 16.44
N ALA A 383 2.15 -13.11 15.41
CA ALA A 383 2.54 -11.74 15.11
C ALA A 383 1.32 -10.88 14.71
N LEU A 384 0.45 -11.39 13.84
CA LEU A 384 -0.81 -10.72 13.48
C LEU A 384 -1.71 -10.51 14.69
N ASP A 385 -1.83 -11.52 15.56
CA ASP A 385 -2.67 -11.44 16.76
C ASP A 385 -2.12 -10.42 17.77
N ARG A 386 -0.78 -10.33 17.93
CA ARG A 386 -0.12 -9.31 18.75
C ARG A 386 -0.34 -7.91 18.18
N GLU A 387 -0.15 -7.71 16.88
CA GLU A 387 -0.40 -6.42 16.23
C GLU A 387 -1.87 -6.01 16.35
N ALA A 388 -2.80 -6.94 16.16
CA ALA A 388 -4.22 -6.70 16.35
C ALA A 388 -4.57 -6.34 17.81
N ALA A 389 -3.93 -6.97 18.80
CA ALA A 389 -4.13 -6.64 20.21
C ALA A 389 -3.60 -5.23 20.55
N LEU A 390 -2.41 -4.87 20.07
CA LEU A 390 -1.84 -3.53 20.24
C LEU A 390 -2.73 -2.47 19.56
N ALA A 391 -3.23 -2.74 18.37
CA ALA A 391 -4.13 -1.84 17.66
C ALA A 391 -5.46 -1.65 18.41
N LYS A 392 -5.99 -2.71 19.06
CA LYS A 392 -7.19 -2.61 19.91
C LYS A 392 -6.92 -1.78 21.17
N GLN A 393 -5.79 -1.99 21.85
CA GLN A 393 -5.40 -1.20 23.02
C GLN A 393 -5.24 0.27 22.65
N ALA A 394 -4.52 0.57 21.56
CA ALA A 394 -4.37 1.94 21.08
C ALA A 394 -5.72 2.62 20.80
N LYS A 395 -6.68 1.91 20.20
CA LYS A 395 -8.04 2.44 19.98
C LYS A 395 -8.74 2.80 21.29
N ILE A 396 -8.68 1.92 22.28
CA ILE A 396 -9.26 2.17 23.61
C ILE A 396 -8.59 3.39 24.25
N ASP A 397 -7.26 3.45 24.24
CA ASP A 397 -6.50 4.59 24.81
C ASP A 397 -6.86 5.91 24.13
N PHE A 398 -7.02 5.91 22.80
CA PHE A 398 -7.46 7.09 22.05
C PHE A 398 -8.90 7.49 22.40
N GLU A 399 -9.81 6.52 22.51
CA GLU A 399 -11.19 6.78 22.92
C GLU A 399 -11.26 7.36 24.34
N GLU A 400 -10.47 6.83 25.27
CA GLU A 400 -10.34 7.36 26.64
C GLU A 400 -9.73 8.76 26.68
N GLN A 401 -8.76 9.07 25.83
CA GLN A 401 -8.21 10.41 25.70
C GLN A 401 -9.27 11.40 25.21
N ILE A 402 -10.03 11.03 24.17
CA ILE A 402 -11.13 11.85 23.65
C ILE A 402 -12.20 12.09 24.72
N LEU A 403 -12.54 11.07 25.52
CA LEU A 403 -13.49 11.22 26.62
C LEU A 403 -12.96 12.18 27.70
N ARG A 404 -11.71 12.03 28.12
CA ARG A 404 -11.06 12.93 29.09
C ARG A 404 -11.01 14.37 28.58
N GLU A 405 -10.71 14.58 27.30
CA GLU A 405 -10.71 15.90 26.68
C GLU A 405 -12.12 16.51 26.65
N LYS A 406 -13.15 15.71 26.32
CA LYS A 406 -14.55 16.16 26.35
C LYS A 406 -14.98 16.56 27.76
N GLU A 407 -14.63 15.76 28.77
CA GLU A 407 -14.91 16.07 30.18
C GLU A 407 -14.23 17.37 30.62
N PHE A 408 -12.95 17.55 30.27
CA PHE A 408 -12.21 18.77 30.57
C PHE A 408 -12.82 20.01 29.90
N HIS A 409 -13.19 19.90 28.62
CA HIS A 409 -13.87 20.97 27.91
C HIS A 409 -15.25 21.30 28.51
N ALA A 410 -16.00 20.28 28.95
CA ALA A 410 -17.27 20.48 29.64
C ALA A 410 -17.08 21.21 30.99
N GLN A 411 -16.04 20.87 31.75
CA GLN A 411 -15.70 21.58 33.00
C GLN A 411 -15.37 23.05 32.76
N ILE A 412 -14.50 23.35 31.78
CA ILE A 412 -14.18 24.74 31.41
C ILE A 412 -15.43 25.49 30.95
N ALA A 413 -16.30 24.86 30.15
CA ALA A 413 -17.54 25.49 29.71
C ALA A 413 -18.46 25.81 30.89
N MET A 414 -18.57 24.90 31.86
CA MET A 414 -19.35 25.11 33.08
C MET A 414 -18.77 26.23 33.95
N GLU A 415 -17.45 26.29 34.10
CA GLU A 415 -16.78 27.38 34.84
C GLU A 415 -16.98 28.72 34.16
N ARG A 416 -16.88 28.79 32.83
CA ARG A 416 -17.18 30.01 32.06
C ARG A 416 -18.62 30.45 32.23
N ALA A 417 -19.58 29.52 32.19
CA ALA A 417 -20.98 29.82 32.44
C ALA A 417 -21.21 30.35 33.87
N LYS A 418 -20.61 29.70 34.88
CA LYS A 418 -20.65 30.17 36.28
C LYS A 418 -20.02 31.55 36.45
N ALA A 419 -18.88 31.82 35.81
CA ALA A 419 -18.22 33.12 35.85
C ALA A 419 -19.07 34.20 35.18
N SER A 420 -19.72 33.89 34.04
CA SER A 420 -20.65 34.82 33.40
C SER A 420 -21.86 35.11 34.28
N TYR A 421 -22.43 34.07 34.92
CA TYR A 421 -23.54 34.23 35.85
C TYR A 421 -23.13 35.10 37.05
N LYS A 422 -21.96 34.85 37.66
CA LYS A 422 -21.44 35.65 38.77
C LYS A 422 -21.28 37.12 38.39
N LYS A 423 -20.70 37.42 37.23
CA LYS A 423 -20.59 38.80 36.73
C LYS A 423 -21.95 39.47 36.60
N HIS A 424 -22.92 38.79 36.00
CA HIS A 424 -24.26 39.36 35.85
C HIS A 424 -24.96 39.53 37.21
N TYR A 425 -24.76 38.58 38.13
CA TYR A 425 -25.29 38.65 39.48
C TYR A 425 -24.66 39.80 40.27
N GLU A 426 -23.34 39.97 40.22
CA GLU A 426 -22.59 41.07 40.85
C GLU A 426 -23.08 42.42 40.33
N ILE A 427 -23.22 42.59 39.02
CA ILE A 427 -23.77 43.81 38.41
C ILE A 427 -25.20 44.08 38.92
N CYS A 428 -26.07 43.07 38.93
CA CYS A 428 -27.44 43.22 39.44
C CYS A 428 -27.48 43.53 40.94
N ALA A 429 -26.59 42.94 41.74
CA ALA A 429 -26.47 43.19 43.16
C ALA A 429 -25.99 44.62 43.43
N GLU A 430 -24.97 45.09 42.70
CA GLU A 430 -24.49 46.48 42.78
C GLU A 430 -25.59 47.49 42.44
N ILE A 431 -26.36 47.24 41.37
CA ILE A 431 -27.50 48.11 41.01
C ILE A 431 -28.57 48.10 42.11
N LEU A 432 -28.87 46.93 42.68
CA LEU A 432 -29.87 46.81 43.74
C LEU A 432 -29.41 47.52 45.02
N ASP A 433 -28.14 47.40 45.39
CA ASP A 433 -27.55 48.14 46.51
C ASP A 433 -27.59 49.66 46.25
N GLN A 434 -27.31 50.12 45.04
CA GLN A 434 -27.45 51.54 44.68
C GLN A 434 -28.92 52.03 44.76
N ILE A 435 -29.90 51.21 44.39
CA ILE A 435 -31.32 51.53 44.54
C ILE A 435 -31.69 51.61 46.03
N LEU A 436 -31.23 50.65 46.83
CA LEU A 436 -31.44 50.65 48.27
C LEU A 436 -30.79 51.88 48.91
N ASP A 437 -29.57 52.25 48.50
CA ASP A 437 -28.86 53.44 48.96
C ASP A 437 -29.63 54.72 48.64
N LEU A 438 -30.14 54.85 47.41
CA LEU A 438 -30.95 56.00 47.01
C LEU A 438 -32.23 56.05 47.84
N SER A 439 -32.92 54.92 48.00
CA SER A 439 -34.18 54.85 48.74
C SER A 439 -34.01 55.18 50.23
N THR A 440 -32.92 54.72 50.84
CA THR A 440 -32.58 54.98 52.25
C THR A 440 -32.19 56.44 52.45
N LYS A 441 -31.35 57.01 51.58
CA LYS A 441 -31.04 58.45 51.60
C LYS A 441 -32.30 59.30 51.46
N VAL A 442 -33.16 58.99 50.50
CA VAL A 442 -34.43 59.69 50.30
C VAL A 442 -35.33 59.59 51.54
N ALA A 443 -35.39 58.42 52.18
CA ALA A 443 -36.15 58.22 53.42
C ALA A 443 -35.56 59.03 54.60
N ASP A 444 -34.25 58.96 54.80
CA ASP A 444 -33.53 59.69 55.86
C ASP A 444 -33.74 61.20 55.73
N TYR A 445 -33.60 61.75 54.51
CA TYR A 445 -33.85 63.17 54.27
C TYR A 445 -35.32 63.54 54.51
N ARG A 446 -36.30 62.73 54.07
CA ARG A 446 -37.72 63.00 54.36
C ARG A 446 -38.05 63.00 55.84
N MET A 447 -37.42 62.11 56.61
CA MET A 447 -37.55 62.04 58.06
C MET A 447 -36.98 63.30 58.73
N LEU A 448 -35.89 63.86 58.21
CA LEU A 448 -35.25 65.07 58.74
C LEU A 448 -35.96 66.37 58.32
N THR A 449 -36.55 66.43 57.13
CA THR A 449 -37.14 67.67 56.56
C THR A 449 -38.67 67.70 56.49
N ASN A 450 -39.38 66.80 57.20
CA ASN A 450 -40.84 66.68 57.15
C ASN A 450 -41.39 66.55 55.71
N ASN A 451 -40.88 65.57 54.96
CA ASN A 451 -41.31 65.16 53.61
C ASN A 451 -41.00 66.10 52.42
N LEU A 452 -40.39 67.28 52.62
CA LEU A 452 -39.96 68.13 51.50
C LEU A 452 -38.53 67.80 51.06
N ILE A 453 -38.36 67.30 49.84
CA ILE A 453 -37.05 67.12 49.19
C ILE A 453 -36.88 68.21 48.12
N PRO A 454 -35.86 69.08 48.24
CA PRO A 454 -35.50 70.02 47.19
C PRO A 454 -35.18 69.33 45.86
N HIS A 455 -35.65 69.89 44.74
CA HIS A 455 -35.50 69.29 43.41
C HIS A 455 -34.05 69.03 43.01
N LYS A 456 -33.13 69.92 43.40
CA LYS A 456 -31.69 69.84 43.09
C LYS A 456 -31.03 68.62 43.73
N LEU A 457 -31.18 68.47 45.04
CA LEU A 457 -30.65 67.31 45.77
C LEU A 457 -31.18 65.98 45.20
N MET A 458 -32.45 65.94 44.77
CA MET A 458 -33.00 64.76 44.10
C MET A 458 -32.41 64.54 42.70
N HIS A 459 -32.06 65.62 41.98
CA HIS A 459 -31.39 65.54 40.69
C HIS A 459 -29.96 65.02 40.86
N ASP A 460 -29.20 65.60 41.79
CA ASP A 460 -27.81 65.22 42.06
C ASP A 460 -27.70 63.74 42.49
N TRP A 461 -28.59 63.27 43.37
CA TRP A 461 -28.60 61.84 43.74
C TRP A 461 -29.01 60.92 42.60
N LYS A 462 -29.89 61.37 41.70
CA LYS A 462 -30.23 60.62 40.48
C LYS A 462 -29.04 60.58 39.54
N GLU A 463 -28.29 61.65 39.39
CA GLU A 463 -27.09 61.68 38.56
C GLU A 463 -25.99 60.79 39.13
N LEU A 464 -25.78 60.80 40.45
CA LEU A 464 -24.86 59.87 41.12
C LEU A 464 -25.26 58.40 40.87
N PHE A 465 -26.57 58.11 40.94
CA PHE A 465 -27.13 56.79 40.61
C PHE A 465 -26.89 56.40 39.14
N PHE A 466 -27.16 57.29 38.18
CA PHE A 466 -26.92 57.02 36.75
C PHE A 466 -25.44 56.87 36.41
N ASN A 467 -24.57 57.57 37.15
CA ASN A 467 -23.13 57.49 37.01
C ASN A 467 -22.50 56.30 37.77
N GLY A 468 -23.31 55.53 38.51
CA GLY A 468 -22.84 54.38 39.30
C GLY A 468 -21.90 54.75 40.46
N LYS A 469 -21.94 56.01 40.92
CA LYS A 469 -21.15 56.49 42.06
C LYS A 469 -21.92 56.22 43.36
N PRO A 470 -21.27 55.76 44.44
CA PRO A 470 -21.93 55.53 45.71
C PRO A 470 -22.50 56.84 46.29
N ILE A 471 -23.74 56.81 46.77
CA ILE A 471 -24.44 57.99 47.31
C ILE A 471 -23.98 58.27 48.75
N TYR A 472 -23.55 57.23 49.47
CA TYR A 472 -22.86 57.38 50.74
C TYR A 472 -21.38 57.64 50.50
N GLU A 473 -20.83 58.63 51.18
CA GLU A 473 -19.38 58.85 51.23
C GLU A 473 -18.75 57.60 51.85
N GLN A 474 -18.10 56.78 51.01
CA GLN A 474 -17.42 55.59 51.49
C GLN A 474 -16.38 56.05 52.50
N ALA A 475 -16.52 55.64 53.75
CA ALA A 475 -15.59 55.96 54.81
C ALA A 475 -14.21 55.49 54.38
N SER A 476 -13.41 56.41 53.83
CA SER A 476 -12.10 56.11 53.35
C SER A 476 -11.28 55.69 54.57
N THR A 477 -11.07 54.39 54.73
CA THR A 477 -9.97 53.88 55.55
C THR A 477 -8.70 54.21 54.76
N LYS A 478 -8.36 55.51 54.73
CA LYS A 478 -7.13 56.02 54.14
C LYS A 478 -5.99 55.41 54.94
N HIS A 479 -5.42 54.34 54.41
CA HIS A 479 -3.99 54.11 54.57
C HIS A 479 -3.31 55.37 54.00
N LEU A 480 -2.86 56.27 54.87
CA LEU A 480 -2.16 57.50 54.53
C LEU A 480 -1.05 57.20 53.50
N PRO A 481 -1.16 57.64 52.24
CA PRO A 481 -0.04 57.66 51.33
C PRO A 481 0.80 58.91 51.65
N ALA A 482 2.11 58.76 51.57
CA ALA A 482 3.08 59.81 51.85
C ALA A 482 2.81 61.09 51.03
N ARG A 483 2.56 62.19 51.76
CA ARG A 483 2.78 63.60 51.41
C ARG A 483 2.84 63.91 49.90
N HIS A 484 1.69 64.08 49.27
CA HIS A 484 1.61 64.72 47.94
C HIS A 484 1.93 66.23 48.05
N PRO A 485 2.56 66.85 47.02
CA PRO A 485 2.91 68.26 47.02
C PRO A 485 1.65 69.14 46.95
N ALA A 486 1.64 70.22 47.73
CA ALA A 486 0.45 71.05 48.03
C ALA A 486 -0.29 71.63 46.81
N GLY A 487 0.33 71.68 45.62
CA GLY A 487 -0.31 72.19 44.40
C GLY A 487 -1.35 71.24 43.78
N GLN A 488 -1.20 69.93 43.93
CA GLN A 488 -2.06 68.95 43.25
C GLN A 488 -3.37 68.69 44.01
N LEU A 489 -3.39 68.94 45.32
CA LEU A 489 -4.60 68.89 46.16
C LEU A 489 -5.57 70.02 45.79
N VAL A 490 -5.03 71.23 45.58
CA VAL A 490 -5.81 72.41 45.22
C VAL A 490 -6.43 72.28 43.83
N GLU A 491 -5.76 71.61 42.88
CA GLU A 491 -6.33 71.38 41.55
C GLU A 491 -7.43 70.32 41.53
N LEU A 492 -7.38 69.33 42.42
CA LEU A 492 -8.46 68.35 42.60
C LEU A 492 -9.67 69.01 43.27
N GLU A 493 -9.46 69.79 44.33
CA GLU A 493 -10.52 70.57 44.99
C GLU A 493 -11.20 71.56 44.04
N LYS A 494 -10.44 72.20 43.14
CA LYS A 494 -11.00 73.11 42.11
C LYS A 494 -11.83 72.39 41.05
N ARG A 495 -11.57 71.11 40.78
CA ARG A 495 -12.35 70.30 39.84
C ARG A 495 -13.63 69.76 40.48
N ASP A 496 -13.59 69.44 41.76
CA ASP A 496 -14.77 69.00 42.52
C ASP A 496 -15.76 70.16 42.79
N LEU A 497 -15.29 71.42 42.76
CA LEU A 497 -16.12 72.64 42.88
C LEU A 497 -16.86 73.05 41.60
N LEU A 498 -16.58 72.42 40.46
CA LEU A 498 -17.25 72.69 39.19
C LEU A 498 -18.26 71.56 38.92
N ASP A 499 -19.38 71.59 39.62
CA ASP A 499 -20.51 70.69 39.36
C ASP A 499 -21.39 71.31 38.26
N ASP A 500 -21.68 70.56 37.20
CA ASP A 500 -22.44 71.05 36.03
C ASP A 500 -23.88 71.48 36.45
N ASN A 501 -24.38 70.95 37.57
CA ASN A 501 -25.69 71.28 38.16
C ASN A 501 -25.76 72.70 38.75
N ASP A 502 -24.67 73.20 39.32
CA ASP A 502 -24.59 74.57 39.85
C ASP A 502 -24.61 75.61 38.72
N TYR A 503 -24.12 75.22 37.54
CA TYR A 503 -24.09 76.09 36.35
C TYR A 503 -25.47 76.31 35.74
N GLU A 504 -26.34 75.29 35.73
CA GLU A 504 -27.71 75.41 35.20
C GLU A 504 -28.63 76.24 36.12
N GLU A 505 -28.38 76.29 37.44
CA GLU A 505 -29.11 77.19 38.34
C GLU A 505 -28.79 78.67 38.07
N TYR A 506 -27.54 78.98 37.71
CA TYR A 506 -27.10 80.34 37.42
C TYR A 506 -27.79 80.94 36.18
N LYS A 507 -28.31 80.10 35.29
CA LYS A 507 -29.05 80.52 34.09
C LYS A 507 -30.50 80.93 34.35
N VAL A 508 -31.11 80.55 35.47
CA VAL A 508 -32.56 80.72 35.70
C VAL A 508 -32.94 82.12 36.22
N HIS A 509 -31.98 83.01 36.47
CA HIS A 509 -32.26 84.42 36.78
C HIS A 509 -31.85 85.39 35.67
N PRO A 510 -32.73 85.58 34.67
CA PRO A 510 -32.99 86.93 34.22
C PRO A 510 -34.47 87.07 33.85
N ASP A 511 -35.37 87.19 34.83
CA ASP A 511 -36.68 87.83 34.65
C ASP A 511 -37.25 88.18 36.03
N MET A 512 -36.69 89.24 36.61
CA MET A 512 -37.41 90.10 37.55
C MET A 512 -37.41 91.51 36.97
N LYS A 513 -38.50 91.85 36.29
CA LYS A 513 -39.09 93.19 36.21
C LYS A 513 -40.54 93.12 35.78
#